data_AF-A0A0B7AMD9-F1
#
_entry.id   AF-A0A0B7AMD9-F1
#
_cell.length_a   1.000
_cell.length_b   1.000
_cell.length_c   1.000
_cell.angle_alpha   90.00
_cell.angle_beta   90.00
_cell.angle_gamma   90.00
#
_symmetry.space_group_name_H-M   'P 1'
#
loop_
_entity.id
_entity.type
_entity.pdbx_description
1 polymer ?
#
loop_
_entity_poly.entity_id
_entity_poly.type
_entity_poly.pdbx_seq_one_letter_code
_entity_poly.pdbx_strand_id
1 'polypeptide(L)'
;MLKVSSDMEDMFKTQETMFDDVLEDFSEIDYVKERFEKWKFTYGESYKDAYIGLCLPKLFTPLIRKELILWNPLDEACADFEDSHWFNCLVFLGYREGIEVDRTDDDLRTLPSITEKLILPKLTFLVENVWDPLSTTQTARLVNLTIKLTRDYPTIHAQSKNFRTYLEAVVARLKKTLDDDVFMPMYPLSVLDNRSSGPAVFFHRQSWSCIKLLGNILSWHQLISAPVLQKLALSGLLNRYIVIGLVSSHINREALHKCQTIISTFPKDWFTNLEGDSTIPQLENLCRYLVSAAKTLHKATALEKDNERLEGRELVKQISKHLVNIHAMDHAMSLANEFSFKIS
;
A
#
# COMPACT_ATOMS: atom_id res chain seq x y z
N MET A 1 27.80 5.06 0.89
CA MET A 1 27.37 5.97 -0.20
C MET A 1 28.25 5.81 -1.43
N LEU A 2 29.59 5.99 -1.34
CA LEU A 2 30.52 5.79 -2.48
C LEU A 2 30.51 4.38 -3.09
N LYS A 3 30.48 3.32 -2.28
CA LYS A 3 30.47 1.93 -2.78
C LYS A 3 29.19 1.58 -3.55
N VAL A 4 28.03 2.04 -3.06
CA VAL A 4 26.72 1.84 -3.72
C VAL A 4 26.69 2.56 -5.08
N SER A 5 27.31 3.74 -5.19
CA SER A 5 27.44 4.45 -6.47
C SER A 5 28.30 3.67 -7.47
N SER A 6 29.45 3.15 -7.03
CA SER A 6 30.34 2.33 -7.87
C SER A 6 29.67 1.03 -8.33
N ASP A 7 28.99 0.33 -7.41
CA ASP A 7 28.29 -0.91 -7.74
C ASP A 7 27.13 -0.67 -8.73
N MET A 8 26.44 0.48 -8.63
CA MET A 8 25.42 0.86 -9.62
C MET A 8 26.03 1.20 -10.98
N GLU A 9 27.14 1.95 -11.03
CA GLU A 9 27.84 2.25 -12.29
C GLU A 9 28.31 0.99 -13.01
N ASP A 10 28.79 -0.01 -12.27
CA ASP A 10 29.19 -1.30 -12.84
C ASP A 10 27.98 -2.11 -13.34
N MET A 11 26.83 -2.02 -12.66
CA MET A 11 25.58 -2.62 -13.16
C MET A 11 25.11 -1.96 -14.46
N PHE A 12 25.20 -0.63 -14.59
CA PHE A 12 24.87 0.08 -15.83
C PHE A 12 25.75 -0.41 -17.00
N LYS A 13 27.07 -0.47 -16.80
CA LYS A 13 27.99 -0.95 -17.84
C LYS A 13 27.70 -2.40 -18.23
N THR A 14 27.47 -3.27 -17.24
CA THR A 14 27.16 -4.67 -17.47
C THR A 14 25.84 -4.83 -18.21
N GLN A 15 24.84 -4.01 -17.89
CA GLN A 15 23.57 -3.98 -18.61
C GLN A 15 23.79 -3.61 -20.07
N GLU A 16 24.60 -2.60 -20.39
CA GLU A 16 24.85 -2.19 -21.78
C GLU A 16 25.47 -3.33 -22.61
N THR A 17 26.51 -3.97 -22.10
CA THR A 17 27.31 -4.98 -22.81
C THR A 17 26.72 -6.40 -22.81
N MET A 18 25.54 -6.61 -22.19
CA MET A 18 25.00 -7.95 -21.90
C MET A 18 24.67 -8.79 -23.15
N PHE A 19 24.51 -8.15 -24.32
CA PHE A 19 24.16 -8.82 -25.58
C PHE A 19 25.15 -8.49 -26.72
N ASP A 20 26.37 -8.09 -26.39
CA ASP A 20 27.40 -7.77 -27.40
C ASP A 20 27.84 -8.99 -28.23
N ASP A 21 27.62 -10.20 -27.71
CA ASP A 21 27.91 -11.48 -28.37
C ASP A 21 26.71 -12.04 -29.17
N VAL A 22 25.56 -11.35 -29.15
CA VAL A 22 24.36 -11.73 -29.90
C VAL A 22 24.42 -11.11 -31.29
N LEU A 23 23.89 -11.83 -32.29
CA LEU A 23 23.71 -11.28 -33.64
C LEU A 23 22.85 -10.01 -33.58
N GLU A 24 23.24 -8.98 -34.34
CA GLU A 24 22.55 -7.67 -34.38
C GLU A 24 21.04 -7.79 -34.60
N ASP A 25 20.62 -8.72 -35.48
CA ASP A 25 19.21 -9.03 -35.75
C ASP A 25 18.37 -9.47 -34.52
N PHE A 26 19.03 -9.85 -33.42
CA PHE A 26 18.40 -10.38 -32.20
C PHE A 26 18.88 -9.68 -30.91
N SER A 27 19.72 -8.65 -31.02
CA SER A 27 20.28 -7.93 -29.86
C SER A 27 19.32 -6.89 -29.28
N GLU A 28 18.37 -6.40 -30.08
CA GLU A 28 17.40 -5.37 -29.69
C GLU A 28 15.96 -5.78 -30.01
N ILE A 29 15.01 -5.17 -29.29
CA ILE A 29 13.61 -5.52 -29.38
C ILE A 29 12.99 -5.15 -30.73
N ASP A 30 13.43 -4.05 -31.33
CA ASP A 30 12.93 -3.58 -32.63
C ASP A 30 13.26 -4.56 -33.75
N TYR A 31 14.50 -5.06 -33.79
CA TYR A 31 14.94 -6.01 -34.81
C TYR A 31 14.18 -7.34 -34.69
N VAL A 32 14.00 -7.82 -33.46
CA VAL A 32 13.21 -9.03 -33.20
C VAL A 32 11.75 -8.82 -33.61
N LYS A 33 11.15 -7.68 -33.24
CA LYS A 33 9.78 -7.32 -33.62
C LYS A 33 9.63 -7.30 -35.15
N GLU A 34 10.51 -6.59 -35.86
CA GLU A 34 10.46 -6.45 -37.33
C GLU A 34 10.51 -7.81 -38.03
N ARG A 35 11.39 -8.72 -37.58
CA ARG A 35 11.51 -10.07 -38.13
C ARG A 35 10.20 -10.87 -37.99
N PHE A 36 9.58 -10.83 -36.82
CA PHE A 36 8.33 -11.55 -36.58
C PHE A 36 7.13 -10.91 -37.28
N GLU A 37 7.09 -9.58 -37.38
CA GLU A 37 6.07 -8.87 -38.18
C GLU A 37 6.21 -9.19 -39.67
N LYS A 38 7.43 -9.20 -40.19
CA LYS A 38 7.70 -9.60 -41.58
C LYS A 38 7.22 -11.03 -41.84
N TRP A 39 7.47 -11.96 -40.92
CA TRP A 39 6.95 -13.32 -41.03
C TRP A 39 5.42 -13.32 -41.02
N LYS A 40 4.78 -12.66 -40.05
CA LYS A 40 3.32 -12.55 -39.95
C LYS A 40 2.67 -11.99 -41.21
N PHE A 41 3.24 -10.93 -41.77
CA PHE A 41 2.64 -10.24 -42.92
C PHE A 41 2.96 -10.90 -44.26
N THR A 42 4.06 -11.64 -44.38
CA THR A 42 4.45 -12.32 -45.62
C THR A 42 3.94 -13.77 -45.66
N TYR A 43 3.97 -14.49 -44.53
CA TYR A 43 3.60 -15.90 -44.41
C TYR A 43 2.70 -16.15 -43.19
N GLY A 44 1.56 -15.44 -43.13
CA GLY A 44 0.66 -15.45 -41.98
C GLY A 44 0.09 -16.82 -41.59
N GLU A 45 -0.11 -17.73 -42.56
CA GLU A 45 -0.58 -19.09 -42.29
C GLU A 45 0.49 -19.89 -41.51
N SER A 46 1.73 -19.88 -41.98
CA SER A 46 2.87 -20.49 -41.29
C SER A 46 3.12 -19.87 -39.91
N TYR A 47 2.95 -18.55 -39.76
CA TYR A 47 3.06 -17.86 -38.47
C TYR A 47 2.03 -18.36 -37.45
N LYS A 48 0.78 -18.56 -37.90
CA LYS A 48 -0.31 -19.09 -37.08
C LYS A 48 -0.09 -20.57 -36.75
N ASP A 49 0.28 -21.38 -37.74
CA ASP A 49 0.53 -22.83 -37.56
C ASP A 49 1.69 -23.12 -36.61
N ALA A 50 2.69 -22.22 -36.57
CA ALA A 50 3.81 -22.29 -35.63
C ALA A 50 3.50 -21.66 -34.25
N TYR A 51 2.27 -21.19 -34.02
CA TYR A 51 1.81 -20.58 -32.77
C TYR A 51 2.70 -19.42 -32.28
N ILE A 52 3.23 -18.61 -33.21
CA ILE A 52 4.24 -17.61 -32.88
C ILE A 52 3.72 -16.56 -31.90
N GLY A 53 2.49 -16.08 -32.06
CA GLY A 53 1.89 -15.10 -31.14
C GLY A 53 1.87 -15.56 -29.67
N LEU A 54 1.72 -16.86 -29.42
CA LEU A 54 1.79 -17.44 -28.06
C LEU A 54 3.23 -17.51 -27.53
N CYS A 55 4.23 -17.51 -28.42
CA CYS A 55 5.65 -17.57 -28.10
C CYS A 55 6.29 -16.18 -27.91
N LEU A 56 5.74 -15.13 -28.53
CA LEU A 56 6.29 -13.77 -28.49
C LEU A 56 6.65 -13.27 -27.08
N PRO A 57 5.80 -13.43 -26.04
CA PRO A 57 6.16 -13.02 -24.68
C PRO A 57 7.47 -13.64 -24.19
N LYS A 58 7.71 -14.92 -24.51
CA LYS A 58 8.92 -15.64 -24.11
C LYS A 58 10.14 -15.17 -24.91
N LEU A 59 9.94 -14.83 -26.18
CA LEU A 59 11.01 -14.35 -27.06
C LEU A 59 11.51 -12.96 -26.63
N PHE A 60 10.61 -12.05 -26.27
CA PHE A 60 10.99 -10.72 -25.80
C PHE A 60 11.49 -10.69 -24.35
N THR A 61 11.25 -11.75 -23.57
CA THR A 61 11.59 -11.79 -22.13
C THR A 61 13.04 -11.42 -21.81
N PRO A 62 14.07 -11.97 -22.49
CA PRO A 62 15.47 -11.63 -22.16
C PRO A 62 15.79 -10.14 -22.38
N LEU A 63 15.29 -9.56 -23.48
CA LEU A 63 15.49 -8.15 -23.83
C LEU A 63 14.81 -7.22 -22.82
N ILE A 64 13.55 -7.52 -22.49
CA ILE A 64 12.80 -6.74 -21.51
C ILE A 64 13.42 -6.87 -20.12
N ARG A 65 13.90 -8.06 -19.74
CA ARG A 65 14.60 -8.25 -18.45
C ARG A 65 15.87 -7.43 -18.35
N LYS A 66 16.64 -7.29 -19.45
CA LYS A 66 17.82 -6.40 -19.51
C LYS A 66 17.42 -4.97 -19.18
N GLU A 67 16.37 -4.44 -19.80
CA GLU A 67 15.88 -3.08 -19.53
C GLU A 67 15.32 -2.91 -18.11
N LEU A 68 14.71 -3.96 -17.54
CA LEU A 68 14.13 -3.93 -16.18
C LEU A 68 15.14 -4.17 -15.04
N ILE A 69 16.45 -4.34 -15.32
CA ILE A 69 17.46 -4.60 -14.27
C ILE A 69 17.41 -3.50 -13.21
N LEU A 70 17.47 -2.25 -13.67
CA LEU A 70 17.55 -1.05 -12.82
C LEU A 70 16.18 -0.42 -12.54
N TRP A 71 15.10 -1.00 -13.09
CA TRP A 71 13.76 -0.50 -12.85
C TRP A 71 13.33 -0.78 -11.40
N ASN A 72 13.09 0.30 -10.65
CA ASN A 72 12.61 0.28 -9.27
C ASN A 72 11.52 1.35 -9.05
N PRO A 73 10.23 1.03 -9.17
CA PRO A 73 9.13 1.99 -9.03
C PRO A 73 8.96 2.54 -7.60
N LEU A 74 9.75 2.06 -6.62
CA LEU A 74 9.77 2.60 -5.27
C LEU A 74 10.61 3.88 -5.17
N ASP A 75 11.55 4.08 -6.09
CA ASP A 75 12.43 5.26 -6.14
C ASP A 75 11.75 6.46 -6.81
N GLU A 76 12.12 7.67 -6.38
CA GLU A 76 11.48 8.89 -6.86
C GLU A 76 11.83 9.25 -8.31
N ALA A 77 13.05 8.95 -8.72
CA ALA A 77 13.54 9.24 -10.07
C ALA A 77 13.24 8.12 -11.08
N CYS A 78 12.57 7.03 -10.67
CA CYS A 78 12.27 5.94 -11.57
C CYS A 78 11.09 6.32 -12.49
N ALA A 79 11.30 6.19 -13.79
CA ALA A 79 10.24 6.35 -14.78
C ALA A 79 9.22 5.19 -14.71
N ASP A 80 8.03 5.43 -15.25
CA ASP A 80 7.04 4.37 -15.45
C ASP A 80 7.60 3.35 -16.45
N PHE A 81 7.31 2.06 -16.27
CA PHE A 81 7.74 1.06 -17.24
C PHE A 81 7.02 1.25 -18.59
N GLU A 82 5.86 1.90 -18.60
CA GLU A 82 5.15 2.20 -19.85
C GLU A 82 5.87 3.27 -20.70
N ASP A 83 6.75 4.06 -20.08
CA ASP A 83 7.60 5.02 -20.80
C ASP A 83 8.85 4.35 -21.41
N SER A 84 9.07 3.06 -21.14
CA SER A 84 10.25 2.33 -21.62
C SER A 84 10.23 2.12 -23.13
N HIS A 85 11.42 1.90 -23.68
CA HIS A 85 11.59 1.61 -25.09
C HIS A 85 10.86 0.33 -25.51
N TRP A 86 11.03 -0.75 -24.74
CA TRP A 86 10.35 -2.02 -25.04
C TRP A 86 8.82 -1.90 -25.06
N PHE A 87 8.24 -1.09 -24.17
CA PHE A 87 6.79 -0.94 -24.10
C PHE A 87 6.27 -0.21 -25.34
N ASN A 88 6.90 0.91 -25.70
CA ASN A 88 6.58 1.70 -26.88
C ASN A 88 6.78 0.91 -28.18
N CYS A 89 7.78 0.03 -28.24
CA CYS A 89 7.99 -0.87 -29.36
C CYS A 89 6.85 -1.88 -29.50
N LEU A 90 6.44 -2.53 -28.40
CA LEU A 90 5.45 -3.61 -28.42
C LEU A 90 3.99 -3.15 -28.45
N VAL A 91 3.66 -1.92 -28.07
CA VAL A 91 2.28 -1.42 -28.13
C VAL A 91 1.75 -1.38 -29.57
N PHE A 92 2.63 -1.19 -30.56
CA PHE A 92 2.31 -1.20 -31.98
C PHE A 92 2.61 -2.56 -32.67
N LEU A 93 2.81 -3.62 -31.89
CA LEU A 93 3.07 -4.95 -32.44
C LEU A 93 1.90 -5.41 -33.34
N GLY A 94 2.22 -5.76 -34.59
CA GLY A 94 1.25 -6.25 -35.56
C GLY A 94 0.34 -5.15 -36.13
N TYR A 95 0.53 -3.88 -35.75
CA TYR A 95 -0.25 -2.75 -36.25
C TYR A 95 0.13 -2.41 -37.69
N ARG A 96 -0.88 -2.13 -38.52
CA ARG A 96 -0.72 -1.56 -39.86
C ARG A 96 -1.78 -0.50 -40.10
N GLU A 97 -1.36 0.64 -40.62
CA GLU A 97 -2.25 1.75 -40.93
C GLU A 97 -3.35 1.32 -41.93
N GLY A 98 -4.59 1.68 -41.64
CA GLY A 98 -5.75 1.35 -42.49
C GLY A 98 -6.29 -0.08 -42.39
N ILE A 99 -5.71 -0.93 -41.53
CA ILE A 99 -6.20 -2.30 -41.30
C ILE A 99 -6.89 -2.38 -39.93
N GLU A 100 -8.11 -2.92 -39.90
CA GLU A 100 -8.82 -3.15 -38.64
C GLU A 100 -8.10 -4.21 -37.79
N VAL A 101 -8.03 -3.94 -36.48
CA VAL A 101 -7.41 -4.86 -35.51
C VAL A 101 -8.29 -6.09 -35.32
N ASP A 102 -7.77 -7.26 -35.69
CA ASP A 102 -8.39 -8.54 -35.39
C ASP A 102 -8.30 -8.83 -33.88
N ARG A 103 -9.43 -8.77 -33.18
CA ARG A 103 -9.50 -9.01 -31.74
C ARG A 103 -9.20 -10.46 -31.33
N THR A 104 -9.14 -11.38 -32.29
CA THR A 104 -8.80 -12.78 -32.05
C THR A 104 -7.30 -13.05 -32.13
N ASP A 105 -6.53 -12.07 -32.61
CA ASP A 105 -5.08 -12.16 -32.79
C ASP A 105 -4.35 -12.41 -31.46
N ASP A 106 -3.56 -13.49 -31.43
CA ASP A 106 -2.78 -13.87 -30.25
C ASP A 106 -1.72 -12.83 -29.89
N ASP A 107 -1.23 -12.06 -30.86
CA ASP A 107 -0.22 -11.03 -30.62
C ASP A 107 -0.74 -9.94 -29.65
N LEU A 108 -2.06 -9.68 -29.62
CA LEU A 108 -2.68 -8.72 -28.69
C LEU A 108 -2.51 -9.13 -27.22
N ARG A 109 -2.29 -10.42 -26.96
CA ARG A 109 -2.03 -10.94 -25.61
C ARG A 109 -0.57 -10.75 -25.20
N THR A 110 0.31 -10.34 -26.10
CA THR A 110 1.76 -10.28 -25.86
C THR A 110 2.10 -9.35 -24.70
N LEU A 111 1.65 -8.10 -24.80
CA LEU A 111 1.96 -7.06 -23.82
C LEU A 111 1.28 -7.34 -22.46
N PRO A 112 -0.03 -7.70 -22.38
CA PRO A 112 -0.64 -8.14 -21.11
C PRO A 112 0.04 -9.35 -20.47
N SER A 113 0.50 -10.32 -21.28
CA SER A 113 1.23 -11.51 -20.80
C SER A 113 2.61 -11.15 -20.26
N ILE A 114 3.31 -10.19 -20.88
CA ILE A 114 4.59 -9.65 -20.38
C ILE A 114 4.39 -8.94 -19.04
N THR A 115 3.40 -8.06 -18.93
CA THR A 115 3.12 -7.35 -17.66
C THR A 115 2.82 -8.34 -16.53
N GLU A 116 2.01 -9.37 -16.80
CA GLU A 116 1.71 -10.40 -15.81
C GLU A 116 2.94 -11.27 -15.45
N LYS A 117 3.80 -11.61 -16.42
CA LYS A 117 4.88 -12.61 -16.25
C LYS A 117 6.26 -12.03 -15.96
N LEU A 118 6.48 -10.74 -16.17
CA LEU A 118 7.75 -10.06 -15.88
C LEU A 118 7.60 -8.96 -14.84
N ILE A 119 6.61 -8.07 -14.99
CA ILE A 119 6.43 -6.94 -14.08
C ILE A 119 5.98 -7.43 -12.71
N LEU A 120 4.94 -8.28 -12.62
CA LEU A 120 4.49 -8.80 -11.32
C LEU A 120 5.58 -9.57 -10.56
N PRO A 121 6.32 -10.53 -11.15
CA PRO A 121 7.42 -11.19 -10.43
C PRO A 121 8.53 -10.23 -9.97
N LYS A 122 8.86 -9.20 -10.77
CA LYS A 122 9.81 -8.16 -10.34
C LYS A 122 9.25 -7.36 -9.17
N LEU A 123 7.97 -6.99 -9.19
CA LEU A 123 7.30 -6.33 -8.05
C LEU A 123 7.27 -7.20 -6.81
N THR A 124 7.02 -8.52 -6.93
CA THR A 124 7.11 -9.46 -5.80
C THR A 124 8.51 -9.44 -5.20
N PHE A 125 9.56 -9.52 -6.02
CA PHE A 125 10.94 -9.42 -5.53
C PHE A 125 11.20 -8.11 -4.79
N LEU A 126 10.73 -6.98 -5.32
CA LEU A 126 10.88 -5.67 -4.69
C LEU A 126 10.13 -5.60 -3.35
N VAL A 127 8.93 -6.18 -3.27
CA VAL A 127 8.17 -6.27 -2.02
C VAL A 127 8.90 -7.08 -0.95
N GLU A 128 9.50 -8.20 -1.34
CA GLU A 128 10.19 -9.10 -0.42
C GLU A 128 11.51 -8.52 0.10
N ASN A 129 12.24 -7.79 -0.75
CA ASN A 129 13.65 -7.47 -0.50
C ASN A 129 13.96 -5.98 -0.37
N VAL A 130 13.12 -5.09 -0.92
CA VAL A 130 13.44 -3.66 -1.07
C VAL A 130 12.42 -2.76 -0.37
N TRP A 131 11.13 -3.07 -0.48
CA TRP A 131 10.08 -2.24 0.08
C TRP A 131 10.17 -2.14 1.61
N ASP A 132 10.13 -0.90 2.08
CA ASP A 132 9.96 -0.53 3.49
C ASP A 132 8.50 -0.15 3.78
N PRO A 133 7.73 -0.99 4.50
CA PRO A 133 6.36 -0.66 4.88
C PRO A 133 6.21 0.52 5.84
N LEU A 134 7.30 0.97 6.51
CA LEU A 134 7.29 2.20 7.30
C LEU A 134 7.41 3.46 6.42
N SER A 135 7.79 3.31 5.15
CA SER A 135 7.85 4.42 4.19
C SER A 135 6.49 4.65 3.53
N THR A 136 5.85 5.77 3.89
CA THR A 136 4.58 6.19 3.29
C THR A 136 4.72 6.46 1.78
N THR A 137 5.84 7.05 1.36
CA THR A 137 6.08 7.35 -0.05
C THR A 137 6.23 6.07 -0.89
N GLN A 138 7.05 5.11 -0.45
CA GLN A 138 7.19 3.84 -1.16
C GLN A 138 5.88 3.06 -1.19
N THR A 139 5.17 3.01 -0.06
CA THR A 139 3.87 2.33 0.03
C THR A 139 2.85 2.95 -0.92
N ALA A 140 2.75 4.28 -0.98
CA ALA A 140 1.84 4.97 -1.89
C ALA A 140 2.17 4.69 -3.36
N ARG A 141 3.45 4.74 -3.75
CA ARG A 141 3.87 4.40 -5.13
C ARG A 141 3.48 2.97 -5.50
N LEU A 142 3.77 2.01 -4.61
CA LEU A 142 3.48 0.60 -4.85
C LEU A 142 1.98 0.31 -4.93
N VAL A 143 1.17 0.89 -4.03
CA VAL A 143 -0.29 0.78 -4.05
C VAL A 143 -0.86 1.37 -5.34
N ASN A 144 -0.45 2.60 -5.70
CA ASN A 144 -0.94 3.28 -6.91
C ASN A 144 -0.58 2.52 -8.18
N LEU A 145 0.66 2.02 -8.27
CA LEU A 145 1.09 1.17 -9.39
C LEU A 145 0.26 -0.11 -9.45
N THR A 146 0.00 -0.74 -8.32
CA THR A 146 -0.82 -1.97 -8.28
C THR A 146 -2.25 -1.71 -8.73
N ILE A 147 -2.87 -0.60 -8.28
CA ILE A 147 -4.21 -0.20 -8.72
C ILE A 147 -4.22 0.06 -10.23
N LYS A 148 -3.24 0.82 -10.74
CA LYS A 148 -3.07 1.06 -12.19
C LYS A 148 -3.00 -0.25 -12.96
N LEU A 149 -2.16 -1.19 -12.51
CA LEU A 149 -2.00 -2.50 -13.14
C LEU A 149 -3.32 -3.29 -13.20
N THR A 150 -4.10 -3.32 -12.10
CA THR A 150 -5.39 -4.01 -12.08
C THR A 150 -6.47 -3.34 -12.95
N ARG A 151 -6.33 -2.03 -13.21
CA ARG A 151 -7.27 -1.26 -14.03
C ARG A 151 -6.95 -1.41 -15.52
N ASP A 152 -5.68 -1.33 -15.88
CA ASP A 152 -5.23 -1.18 -17.26
C ASP A 152 -4.92 -2.54 -17.93
N TYR A 153 -4.62 -3.58 -17.15
CA TYR A 153 -4.24 -4.90 -17.68
C TYR A 153 -5.23 -5.98 -17.25
N PRO A 154 -6.07 -6.50 -18.16
CA PRO A 154 -7.11 -7.48 -17.81
C PRO A 154 -6.54 -8.84 -17.34
N THR A 155 -5.28 -9.13 -17.64
CA THR A 155 -4.56 -10.31 -17.14
C THR A 155 -4.21 -10.21 -15.66
N ILE A 156 -4.27 -9.02 -15.07
CA ILE A 156 -3.92 -8.77 -13.67
C ILE A 156 -5.21 -8.68 -12.85
N HIS A 157 -5.64 -9.83 -12.33
CA HIS A 157 -6.85 -9.96 -11.54
C HIS A 157 -6.71 -11.03 -10.45
N ALA A 158 -7.68 -11.13 -9.56
CA ALA A 158 -7.62 -11.99 -8.37
C ALA A 158 -7.41 -13.50 -8.65
N GLN A 159 -7.68 -13.99 -9.86
CA GLN A 159 -7.45 -15.40 -10.22
C GLN A 159 -6.07 -15.63 -10.84
N SER A 160 -5.37 -14.58 -11.30
CA SER A 160 -3.99 -14.68 -11.78
C SER A 160 -3.10 -15.24 -10.69
N LYS A 161 -2.27 -16.23 -11.05
CA LYS A 161 -1.32 -16.85 -10.11
C LYS A 161 -0.25 -15.85 -9.68
N ASN A 162 0.29 -15.08 -10.62
CA ASN A 162 1.36 -14.12 -10.34
C ASN A 162 0.86 -12.98 -9.48
N PHE A 163 -0.37 -12.49 -9.74
CA PHE A 163 -0.96 -11.44 -8.94
C PHE A 163 -1.27 -11.88 -7.50
N ARG A 164 -1.79 -13.11 -7.32
CA ARG A 164 -1.97 -13.69 -5.98
C ARG A 164 -0.65 -13.83 -5.24
N THR A 165 0.38 -14.37 -5.89
CA THR A 165 1.73 -14.51 -5.31
C THR A 165 2.28 -13.16 -4.85
N TYR A 166 2.09 -12.13 -5.67
CA TYR A 166 2.48 -10.76 -5.33
C TYR A 166 1.75 -10.21 -4.09
N LEU A 167 0.41 -10.33 -4.04
CA LEU A 167 -0.37 -9.88 -2.87
C LEU A 167 -0.06 -10.68 -1.61
N GLU A 168 0.21 -11.98 -1.74
CA GLU A 168 0.67 -12.84 -0.64
C GLU A 168 2.03 -12.35 -0.10
N ALA A 169 2.97 -11.98 -0.97
CA ALA A 169 4.24 -11.39 -0.59
C ALA A 169 4.04 -10.05 0.15
N VAL A 170 3.13 -9.19 -0.31
CA VAL A 170 2.79 -7.92 0.37
C VAL A 170 2.29 -8.21 1.79
N VAL A 171 1.31 -9.11 1.93
CA VAL A 171 0.75 -9.51 3.22
C VAL A 171 1.82 -10.12 4.13
N ALA A 172 2.70 -10.97 3.59
CA ALA A 172 3.80 -11.58 4.34
C ALA A 172 4.81 -10.53 4.82
N ARG A 173 5.17 -9.56 3.97
CA ARG A 173 6.07 -8.45 4.32
C ARG A 173 5.48 -7.56 5.41
N LEU A 174 4.19 -7.23 5.32
CA LEU A 174 3.48 -6.48 6.36
C LEU A 174 3.46 -7.23 7.70
N LYS A 175 3.16 -8.54 7.70
CA LYS A 175 3.22 -9.37 8.91
C LYS A 175 4.60 -9.35 9.54
N LYS A 176 5.64 -9.56 8.72
CA LYS A 176 7.03 -9.55 9.18
C LYS A 176 7.39 -8.20 9.84
N THR A 177 6.95 -7.09 9.25
CA THR A 177 7.17 -5.75 9.84
C THR A 177 6.50 -5.60 11.21
N LEU A 178 5.29 -6.15 11.38
CA LEU A 178 4.58 -6.11 12.68
C LEU A 178 5.27 -6.93 13.77
N ASP A 179 5.98 -7.98 13.40
CA ASP A 179 6.66 -8.89 14.33
C ASP A 179 8.11 -8.42 14.62
N ASP A 180 8.83 -7.92 13.61
CA ASP A 180 10.26 -7.61 13.71
C ASP A 180 10.54 -6.12 13.98
N ASP A 181 9.73 -5.20 13.43
CA ASP A 181 10.08 -3.76 13.34
C ASP A 181 9.20 -2.85 14.22
N VAL A 182 8.08 -3.36 14.74
CA VAL A 182 7.17 -2.57 15.59
C VAL A 182 7.54 -2.71 17.06
N PHE A 183 7.83 -1.56 17.69
CA PHE A 183 8.12 -1.50 19.12
C PHE A 183 7.39 -0.33 19.79
N MET A 184 6.57 -0.62 20.79
CA MET A 184 5.91 0.38 21.62
C MET A 184 6.42 0.28 23.06
N PRO A 185 7.18 1.26 23.56
CA PRO A 185 7.73 1.20 24.91
C PRO A 185 6.66 1.45 25.97
N MET A 186 6.77 0.75 27.10
CA MET A 186 5.93 0.93 28.28
C MET A 186 6.72 1.68 29.35
N TYR A 187 6.32 2.91 29.65
CA TYR A 187 6.96 3.73 30.68
C TYR A 187 5.97 4.10 31.78
N PRO A 188 6.40 4.22 33.05
CA PRO A 188 5.59 4.82 34.10
C PRO A 188 5.20 6.27 33.73
N LEU A 189 3.99 6.70 34.11
CA LEU A 189 3.50 8.05 33.81
C LEU A 189 4.44 9.16 34.32
N SER A 190 5.07 8.96 35.48
CA SER A 190 6.05 9.91 36.04
C SER A 190 7.25 10.16 35.14
N VAL A 191 7.64 9.17 34.33
CA VAL A 191 8.73 9.29 33.36
C VAL A 191 8.27 10.07 32.12
N LEU A 192 6.98 9.98 31.78
CA LEU A 192 6.36 10.68 30.65
C LEU A 192 5.98 12.14 30.98
N ASP A 193 5.96 12.53 32.24
CA ASP A 193 5.64 13.90 32.68
C ASP A 193 6.58 14.94 32.06
N ASN A 194 7.88 14.64 32.04
CA ASN A 194 8.85 15.48 31.36
C ASN A 194 8.88 15.17 29.86
N ARG A 195 8.12 15.94 29.07
CA ARG A 195 8.06 15.82 27.60
C ARG A 195 9.41 15.92 26.89
N SER A 196 10.36 16.65 27.47
CA SER A 196 11.71 16.81 26.89
C SER A 196 12.64 15.65 27.23
N SER A 197 12.21 14.73 28.09
CA SER A 197 13.00 13.56 28.45
C SER A 197 13.16 12.62 27.25
N GLY A 198 14.31 11.95 27.18
CA GLY A 198 14.59 10.94 26.15
C GLY A 198 13.48 9.87 26.06
N PRO A 199 13.03 9.27 27.18
CA PRO A 199 11.95 8.28 27.17
C PRO A 199 10.63 8.80 26.60
N ALA A 200 10.20 10.02 26.99
CA ALA A 200 8.99 10.62 26.45
C ALA A 200 9.11 10.86 24.94
N VAL A 201 10.18 11.50 24.48
CA VAL A 201 10.43 11.75 23.05
C VAL A 201 10.43 10.44 22.25
N PHE A 202 11.07 9.40 22.77
CA PHE A 202 11.11 8.10 22.12
C PHE A 202 9.72 7.46 22.05
N PHE A 203 8.95 7.46 23.14
CA PHE A 203 7.56 6.98 23.16
C PHE A 203 6.69 7.70 22.13
N HIS A 204 6.77 9.03 22.05
CA HIS A 204 6.00 9.80 21.07
C HIS A 204 6.41 9.46 19.63
N ARG A 205 7.70 9.31 19.34
CA ARG A 205 8.19 8.87 18.02
C ARG A 205 7.68 7.48 17.65
N GLN A 206 7.73 6.52 18.58
CA GLN A 206 7.21 5.17 18.33
C GLN A 206 5.69 5.18 18.09
N SER A 207 4.95 5.95 18.89
CA SER A 207 3.49 6.06 18.71
C SER A 207 3.12 6.58 17.32
N TRP A 208 3.81 7.62 16.82
CA TRP A 208 3.57 8.14 15.49
C TRP A 208 4.04 7.21 14.38
N SER A 209 5.12 6.45 14.62
CA SER A 209 5.59 5.43 13.68
C SER A 209 4.55 4.31 13.52
N CYS A 210 3.95 3.85 14.61
CA CYS A 210 2.84 2.89 14.57
C CYS A 210 1.59 3.46 13.87
N ILE A 211 1.21 4.71 14.14
CA ILE A 211 0.06 5.35 13.47
C ILE A 211 0.30 5.51 11.97
N LYS A 212 1.52 5.89 11.58
CA LYS A 212 1.92 5.95 10.17
C LYS A 212 1.85 4.58 9.50
N LEU A 213 2.41 3.54 10.16
CA LEU A 213 2.34 2.17 9.65
C LEU A 213 0.89 1.69 9.51
N LEU A 214 0.00 2.06 10.46
CA LEU A 214 -1.43 1.75 10.36
C LEU A 214 -2.03 2.33 9.08
N GLY A 215 -1.76 3.60 8.77
CA GLY A 215 -2.18 4.22 7.52
C GLY A 215 -1.61 3.53 6.28
N ASN A 216 -0.33 3.16 6.30
CA ASN A 216 0.34 2.44 5.22
C ASN A 216 -0.24 1.02 5.01
N ILE A 217 -0.65 0.31 6.06
CA ILE A 217 -1.34 -0.98 5.94
C ILE A 217 -2.73 -0.77 5.34
N LEU A 218 -3.48 0.23 5.82
CA LEU A 218 -4.86 0.47 5.41
C LEU A 218 -4.99 1.05 3.99
N SER A 219 -3.94 1.65 3.42
CA SER A 219 -3.96 2.10 2.01
C SER A 219 -4.18 0.96 1.01
N TRP A 220 -3.96 -0.30 1.42
CA TRP A 220 -4.18 -1.48 0.59
C TRP A 220 -5.65 -1.94 0.52
N HIS A 221 -6.61 -1.19 1.09
CA HIS A 221 -8.02 -1.60 1.23
C HIS A 221 -8.76 -1.93 -0.07
N GLN A 222 -8.32 -1.41 -1.22
CA GLN A 222 -8.92 -1.72 -2.52
C GLN A 222 -8.37 -3.01 -3.14
N LEU A 223 -7.23 -3.49 -2.65
CA LEU A 223 -6.47 -4.60 -3.23
C LEU A 223 -6.51 -5.85 -2.34
N ILE A 224 -6.55 -5.68 -1.02
CA ILE A 224 -6.54 -6.76 -0.04
C ILE A 224 -7.90 -6.80 0.66
N SER A 225 -8.42 -8.00 0.88
CA SER A 225 -9.73 -8.19 1.51
C SER A 225 -9.80 -7.63 2.94
N ALA A 226 -10.95 -7.06 3.29
CA ALA A 226 -11.17 -6.44 4.59
C ALA A 226 -10.83 -7.35 5.79
N PRO A 227 -11.19 -8.66 5.82
CA PRO A 227 -10.84 -9.53 6.95
C PRO A 227 -9.33 -9.67 7.18
N VAL A 228 -8.54 -9.73 6.10
CA VAL A 228 -7.08 -9.82 6.18
C VAL A 228 -6.49 -8.51 6.70
N LEU A 229 -6.92 -7.38 6.13
CA LEU A 229 -6.45 -6.06 6.58
C LEU A 229 -6.87 -5.74 8.01
N GLN A 230 -8.10 -6.04 8.41
CA GLN A 230 -8.56 -5.84 9.79
C GLN A 230 -7.73 -6.68 10.76
N LYS A 231 -7.37 -7.92 10.40
CA LYS A 231 -6.48 -8.74 11.23
C LYS A 231 -5.09 -8.12 11.38
N LEU A 232 -4.50 -7.59 10.31
CA LEU A 232 -3.17 -6.95 10.35
C LEU A 232 -3.20 -5.61 11.08
N ALA A 233 -4.07 -4.70 10.64
CA ALA A 233 -4.15 -3.33 11.11
C ALA A 233 -4.79 -3.24 12.50
N LEU A 234 -5.95 -3.86 12.71
CA LEU A 234 -6.70 -3.69 13.95
C LEU A 234 -6.20 -4.63 15.06
N SER A 235 -6.11 -5.92 14.77
CA SER A 235 -5.63 -6.88 15.78
C SER A 235 -4.11 -6.83 15.94
N GLY A 236 -3.38 -6.84 14.82
CA GLY A 236 -1.91 -6.94 14.81
C GLY A 236 -1.17 -5.66 15.23
N LEU A 237 -1.75 -4.48 14.98
CA LEU A 237 -1.09 -3.20 15.25
C LEU A 237 -1.85 -2.32 16.25
N LEU A 238 -3.11 -1.99 15.94
CA LEU A 238 -3.91 -1.06 16.76
C LEU A 238 -4.10 -1.59 18.18
N ASN A 239 -4.67 -2.78 18.33
CA ASN A 239 -4.93 -3.37 19.65
C ASN A 239 -3.65 -3.82 20.37
N ARG A 240 -2.70 -4.40 19.63
CA ARG A 240 -1.48 -4.96 20.20
C ARG A 240 -0.50 -3.89 20.70
N TYR A 241 -0.46 -2.72 20.06
CA TYR A 241 0.55 -1.71 20.37
C TYR A 241 -0.04 -0.32 20.61
N ILE A 242 -0.85 0.19 19.67
CA ILE A 242 -1.27 1.61 19.70
C ILE A 242 -2.21 1.88 20.87
N VAL A 243 -3.25 1.08 21.07
CA VAL A 243 -4.23 1.25 22.15
C VAL A 243 -3.57 1.07 23.51
N ILE A 244 -2.69 0.07 23.65
CA ILE A 244 -1.90 -0.13 24.88
C ILE A 244 -1.06 1.12 25.19
N GLY A 245 -0.40 1.68 24.17
CA GLY A 245 0.34 2.93 24.29
C GLY A 245 -0.54 4.10 24.72
N LEU A 246 -1.71 4.27 24.12
CA LEU A 246 -2.68 5.31 24.48
C LEU A 246 -3.12 5.20 25.94
N VAL A 247 -3.51 3.99 26.37
CA VAL A 247 -3.92 3.70 27.77
C VAL A 247 -2.79 3.95 28.77
N SER A 248 -1.55 3.73 28.36
CA SER A 248 -0.36 3.89 29.22
C SER A 248 0.18 5.32 29.26
N SER A 249 -0.54 6.28 28.67
CA SER A 249 -0.13 7.68 28.56
C SER A 249 -1.19 8.63 29.10
N HIS A 250 -0.81 9.89 29.34
CA HIS A 250 -1.74 10.90 29.82
C HIS A 250 -2.83 11.21 28.80
N ILE A 251 -4.07 11.25 29.28
CA ILE A 251 -5.23 11.65 28.48
C ILE A 251 -5.18 13.17 28.31
N ASN A 252 -4.82 13.63 27.11
CA ASN A 252 -4.69 15.03 26.77
C ASN A 252 -5.04 15.28 25.30
N ARG A 253 -5.00 16.55 24.86
CA ARG A 253 -5.29 16.95 23.48
C ARG A 253 -4.43 16.22 22.43
N GLU A 254 -3.18 15.88 22.75
CA GLU A 254 -2.30 15.16 21.83
C GLU A 254 -2.72 13.70 21.66
N ALA A 255 -3.12 13.02 22.75
CA ALA A 255 -3.68 11.68 22.69
C ALA A 255 -4.97 11.65 21.85
N LEU A 256 -5.83 12.66 22.00
CA LEU A 256 -7.04 12.80 21.16
C LEU A 256 -6.71 13.07 19.69
N HIS A 257 -5.69 13.87 19.41
CA HIS A 257 -5.22 14.10 18.05
C HIS A 257 -4.73 12.79 17.40
N LYS A 258 -3.98 11.95 18.15
CA LYS A 258 -3.59 10.61 17.68
C LYS A 258 -4.81 9.75 17.36
N CYS A 259 -5.83 9.73 18.22
CA CYS A 259 -7.09 9.03 17.96
C CYS A 259 -7.79 9.54 16.70
N GLN A 260 -7.84 10.87 16.50
CA GLN A 260 -8.40 11.46 15.29
C GLN A 260 -7.67 11.01 14.04
N THR A 261 -6.32 11.01 14.06
CA THR A 261 -5.52 10.54 12.93
C THR A 261 -5.80 9.06 12.66
N ILE A 262 -5.79 8.21 13.69
CA ILE A 262 -6.12 6.77 13.56
C ILE A 262 -7.48 6.59 12.88
N ILE A 263 -8.51 7.26 13.38
CA ILE A 263 -9.88 7.12 12.85
C ILE A 263 -9.98 7.60 11.41
N SER A 264 -9.27 8.68 11.06
CA SER A 264 -9.26 9.20 9.70
C SER A 264 -8.61 8.27 8.67
N THR A 265 -7.81 7.28 9.12
CA THR A 265 -7.18 6.30 8.22
C THR A 265 -8.06 5.12 7.87
N PHE A 266 -9.18 4.91 8.57
CA PHE A 266 -10.03 3.74 8.33
C PHE A 266 -10.80 3.87 7.00
N PRO A 267 -10.85 2.80 6.19
CA PRO A 267 -11.68 2.77 4.98
C PRO A 267 -13.15 2.97 5.32
N LYS A 268 -13.79 3.98 4.73
CA LYS A 268 -15.20 4.32 5.02
C LYS A 268 -16.15 3.17 4.68
N ASP A 269 -15.84 2.42 3.63
CA ASP A 269 -16.65 1.29 3.17
C ASP A 269 -16.71 0.13 4.19
N TRP A 270 -15.84 0.11 5.21
CA TRP A 270 -15.95 -0.87 6.29
C TRP A 270 -17.16 -0.64 7.20
N PHE A 271 -17.72 0.57 7.18
CA PHE A 271 -18.79 0.98 8.10
C PHE A 271 -20.14 1.16 7.42
N THR A 272 -20.22 1.13 6.08
CA THR A 272 -21.44 1.44 5.32
C THR A 272 -22.53 0.38 5.45
N ASN A 273 -22.17 -0.89 5.61
CA ASN A 273 -23.09 -2.03 5.63
C ASN A 273 -23.20 -2.68 7.02
N LEU A 274 -22.84 -1.96 8.09
CA LEU A 274 -22.98 -2.50 9.45
C LEU A 274 -24.44 -2.40 9.91
N GLU A 275 -24.99 -3.53 10.35
CA GLU A 275 -26.32 -3.59 10.95
C GLU A 275 -26.24 -3.33 12.45
N GLY A 276 -27.15 -2.49 12.96
CA GLY A 276 -27.22 -2.13 14.39
C GLY A 276 -26.31 -0.97 14.78
N ASP A 277 -26.20 -0.76 16.09
CA ASP A 277 -25.54 0.41 16.69
C ASP A 277 -24.06 0.15 17.05
N SER A 278 -23.56 -1.07 16.83
CA SER A 278 -22.21 -1.47 17.21
C SER A 278 -21.23 -1.45 16.03
N THR A 279 -19.99 -1.09 16.33
CA THR A 279 -18.90 -1.04 15.35
C THR A 279 -18.28 -2.43 15.10
N ILE A 280 -17.26 -2.46 14.24
CA ILE A 280 -16.38 -3.60 13.99
C ILE A 280 -15.80 -4.11 15.33
N PRO A 281 -15.93 -5.40 15.67
CA PRO A 281 -15.55 -5.92 16.99
C PRO A 281 -14.12 -5.61 17.43
N GLN A 282 -13.18 -5.56 16.49
CA GLN A 282 -11.78 -5.26 16.76
C GLN A 282 -11.54 -3.80 17.18
N LEU A 283 -12.49 -2.88 16.99
CA LEU A 283 -12.38 -1.47 17.41
C LEU A 283 -12.86 -1.23 18.84
N GLU A 284 -13.47 -2.22 19.49
CA GLU A 284 -14.07 -2.07 20.82
C GLU A 284 -13.10 -1.52 21.88
N ASN A 285 -11.82 -1.92 21.86
CA ASN A 285 -10.84 -1.39 22.81
C ASN A 285 -10.56 0.10 22.60
N LEU A 286 -10.56 0.55 21.34
CA LEU A 286 -10.43 1.98 21.02
C LEU A 286 -11.68 2.74 21.46
N CYS A 287 -12.88 2.18 21.26
CA CYS A 287 -14.13 2.77 21.75
C CYS A 287 -14.12 2.95 23.27
N ARG A 288 -13.72 1.91 24.02
CA ARG A 288 -13.59 1.97 25.48
C ARG A 288 -12.58 3.01 25.94
N TYR A 289 -11.44 3.10 25.27
CA TYR A 289 -10.44 4.13 25.55
C TYR A 289 -11.02 5.54 25.34
N LEU A 290 -11.72 5.77 24.23
CA LEU A 290 -12.37 7.05 23.93
C LEU A 290 -13.42 7.43 24.98
N VAL A 291 -14.28 6.49 25.38
CA VAL A 291 -15.27 6.70 26.45
C VAL A 291 -14.59 7.02 27.78
N SER A 292 -13.52 6.30 28.13
CA SER A 292 -12.72 6.57 29.35
C SER A 292 -12.06 7.96 29.31
N ALA A 293 -11.54 8.35 28.14
CA ALA A 293 -10.96 9.67 27.93
C ALA A 293 -12.00 10.78 28.09
N ALA A 294 -13.19 10.62 27.52
CA ALA A 294 -14.29 11.58 27.70
C ALA A 294 -14.65 11.76 29.18
N LYS A 295 -14.79 10.66 29.92
CA LYS A 295 -15.11 10.68 31.36
C LYS A 295 -14.01 11.35 32.19
N THR A 296 -12.75 11.08 31.87
CA THR A 296 -11.61 11.65 32.59
C THR A 296 -11.47 13.14 32.33
N LEU A 297 -11.59 13.57 31.08
CA LEU A 297 -11.54 14.99 30.70
C LEU A 297 -12.71 15.78 31.30
N HIS A 298 -13.92 15.22 31.29
CA HIS A 298 -15.07 15.87 31.91
C HIS A 298 -14.88 16.06 33.42
N LYS A 299 -14.37 15.03 34.13
CA LYS A 299 -14.11 15.12 35.57
C LYS A 299 -13.02 16.14 35.89
N ALA A 300 -11.95 16.19 35.09
CA ALA A 300 -10.86 17.14 35.27
C ALA A 300 -11.34 18.59 35.15
N THR A 301 -12.19 18.89 34.16
CA THR A 301 -12.64 20.28 33.91
C THR A 301 -13.92 20.67 34.67
N ALA A 302 -14.58 19.74 35.38
CA ALA A 302 -15.85 20.01 36.07
C ALA A 302 -15.73 20.99 37.24
N LEU A 303 -14.55 21.09 37.86
CA LEU A 303 -14.26 21.94 39.02
C LEU A 303 -13.43 23.19 38.65
N GLU A 304 -13.11 23.33 37.37
CA GLU A 304 -12.25 24.38 36.82
C GLU A 304 -13.06 25.60 36.34
N LYS A 305 -12.39 26.67 35.89
CA LYS A 305 -13.05 27.93 35.49
C LYS A 305 -14.02 27.70 34.32
N ASP A 306 -14.97 28.61 34.13
CA ASP A 306 -15.99 28.50 33.06
C ASP A 306 -15.39 28.23 31.65
N ASN A 307 -14.24 28.81 31.33
CA ASN A 307 -13.54 28.56 30.07
C ASN A 307 -12.98 27.12 29.94
N GLU A 308 -12.37 26.58 30.99
CA GLU A 308 -11.84 25.21 31.01
C GLU A 308 -12.99 24.18 30.98
N ARG A 309 -14.11 24.51 31.64
CA ARG A 309 -15.34 23.71 31.57
C ARG A 309 -15.94 23.66 30.16
N LEU A 310 -15.95 24.79 29.45
CA LEU A 310 -16.40 24.86 28.06
C LEU A 310 -15.49 24.04 27.13
N GLU A 311 -14.18 24.15 27.32
CA GLU A 311 -13.19 23.37 26.58
C GLU A 311 -13.37 21.86 26.78
N GLY A 312 -13.51 21.40 28.02
CA GLY A 312 -13.74 19.98 28.31
C GLY A 312 -15.02 19.44 27.67
N ARG A 313 -16.09 20.24 27.63
CA ARG A 313 -17.32 19.86 26.91
C ARG A 313 -17.10 19.72 25.40
N GLU A 314 -16.30 20.59 24.81
CA GLU A 314 -15.99 20.51 23.38
C GLU A 314 -15.14 19.27 23.05
N LEU A 315 -14.17 18.93 23.90
CA LEU A 315 -13.38 17.70 23.74
C LEU A 315 -14.26 16.45 23.85
N VAL A 316 -15.24 16.42 24.76
CA VAL A 316 -16.20 15.31 24.87
C VAL A 316 -17.07 15.19 23.61
N LYS A 317 -17.54 16.31 23.04
CA LYS A 317 -18.27 16.29 21.76
C LYS A 317 -17.39 15.78 20.61
N GLN A 318 -16.12 16.19 20.56
CA GLN A 318 -15.17 15.70 19.56
C GLN A 318 -14.98 14.18 19.67
N ILE A 319 -14.88 13.63 20.89
CA ILE A 319 -14.81 12.19 21.12
C ILE A 319 -16.10 11.49 20.69
N SER A 320 -17.26 12.06 20.96
CA SER A 320 -18.53 11.53 20.49
C SER A 320 -18.58 11.47 18.95
N LYS A 321 -18.14 12.53 18.27
CA LYS A 321 -18.02 12.56 16.80
C LYS A 321 -17.04 11.50 16.28
N HIS A 322 -15.93 11.26 16.99
CA HIS A 322 -15.00 10.18 16.66
C HIS A 322 -15.64 8.79 16.73
N LEU A 323 -16.47 8.51 17.74
CA LEU A 323 -17.21 7.26 17.86
C LEU A 323 -18.25 7.08 16.74
N VAL A 324 -18.96 8.16 16.40
CA VAL A 324 -19.91 8.18 15.26
C VAL A 324 -19.20 7.86 13.94
N ASN A 325 -18.02 8.45 13.70
CA ASN A 325 -17.26 8.23 12.46
C ASN A 325 -16.85 6.76 12.25
N ILE A 326 -16.77 5.96 13.31
CA ILE A 326 -16.47 4.53 13.25
C ILE A 326 -17.70 3.66 13.48
N HIS A 327 -18.91 4.21 13.39
CA HIS A 327 -20.18 3.49 13.60
C HIS A 327 -20.31 2.85 15.01
N ALA A 328 -19.72 3.46 16.03
CA ALA A 328 -19.89 3.06 17.43
C ALA A 328 -21.01 3.88 18.09
N MET A 329 -22.24 3.73 17.57
CA MET A 329 -23.40 4.54 17.95
C MET A 329 -23.85 4.26 19.38
N ASP A 330 -23.76 3.01 19.83
CA ASP A 330 -24.02 2.60 21.22
C ASP A 330 -23.17 3.40 22.24
N HIS A 331 -21.86 3.48 22.02
CA HIS A 331 -20.93 4.25 22.85
C HIS A 331 -21.16 5.75 22.72
N ALA A 332 -21.43 6.24 21.51
CA ALA A 332 -21.72 7.66 21.28
C ALA A 332 -22.99 8.12 21.99
N MET A 333 -24.08 7.33 21.91
CA MET A 333 -25.35 7.57 22.59
C MET A 333 -25.20 7.51 24.11
N SER A 334 -24.41 6.56 24.62
CA SER A 334 -24.10 6.48 26.05
C SER A 334 -23.46 7.78 26.55
N LEU A 335 -22.45 8.32 25.85
CA LEU A 335 -21.82 9.60 26.19
C LEU A 335 -22.79 10.77 26.08
N ALA A 336 -23.59 10.83 25.01
CA ALA A 336 -24.55 11.90 24.78
C ALA A 336 -25.60 11.96 25.91
N ASN A 337 -26.10 10.81 26.35
CA ASN A 337 -27.04 10.70 27.46
C ASN A 337 -26.38 11.07 28.81
N GLU A 338 -25.16 10.58 29.07
CA GLU A 338 -24.44 10.83 30.33
C GLU A 338 -24.10 12.33 30.50
N PHE A 339 -23.75 13.02 29.41
CA PHE A 339 -23.32 14.43 29.46
C PHE A 339 -24.35 15.42 28.88
N SER A 340 -25.56 14.96 28.56
CA SER A 340 -26.70 15.77 28.11
C SER A 340 -26.40 16.68 26.90
N PHE A 341 -25.84 16.11 25.82
CA PHE A 341 -25.66 16.81 24.55
C PHE A 341 -26.21 16.00 23.36
N LYS A 342 -26.57 16.67 22.26
CA LYS A 342 -27.06 15.99 21.04
C LYS A 342 -25.89 15.53 20.18
N ILE A 343 -25.98 14.30 19.67
CA ILE A 343 -25.11 13.80 18.60
C ILE A 343 -25.51 14.52 17.31
N SER A 344 -24.57 15.20 16.68
CA SER A 344 -24.76 15.93 15.41
C SER A 344 -24.14 15.20 14.25
#